data_AF-A0AAW2FRE3-F1
#
_entry.id   AF-A0AAW2FRE3-F1
#
_cell.length_a   1.000
_cell.length_b   1.000
_cell.length_c   1.000
_cell.angle_alpha   90.00
_cell.angle_beta   90.00
_cell.angle_gamma   90.00
#
_symmetry.space_group_name_H-M   'P 1'
#
loop_
_entity.id
_entity.type
_entity.pdbx_description
1 polymer ?
#
loop_
_entity_poly.entity_id
_entity_poly.type
_entity_poly.pdbx_seq_one_letter_code
_entity_poly.pdbx_strand_id
1 'polypeptide(L)'
;MASASFFLHHCNKPYAIVQFEELDKEGKLCIDLVLKKWLTKRGKKNMCKYPPHAEYHLRDRYLKQLKSPEKSWSCVPFTYITGAETLEQGRRRLYRAQFTRDCRTDVSDNTEKSPSLLSKSEVYDILHKKVPMPSTSATTKYPKKSLIKEIENCDEKETLFVDNNNMTSSQNLQVVERNTNLESEQTTNDLSIENAQLYNKLTKYIDKKLDSLRDRMRYDINTKFAELKNAILSTNLTSGSNFNLTNTRLAITLPIETDDEFLNYENILENNEDEVEALRLFFRTLIYTQTKANTCIATIMTATLSKEIELKYSGFGRSVGGTAKKNFKKLGEGLETQNLQSKISKWLAGAKDRKGGRKER
;
A
#
# COMPACT_ATOMS: atom_id res chain seq x y z
N MET A 1 -44.36 13.47 17.08
CA MET A 1 -43.08 13.54 16.34
C MET A 1 -42.52 12.13 16.22
N ALA A 2 -42.88 11.43 15.14
CA ALA A 2 -42.46 10.05 14.90
C ALA A 2 -41.09 10.03 14.22
N SER A 3 -40.13 9.31 14.81
CA SER A 3 -38.76 9.16 14.31
C SER A 3 -38.77 8.18 13.12
N ALA A 4 -38.57 8.69 11.92
CA ALA A 4 -38.48 7.87 10.70
C ALA A 4 -37.12 7.18 10.61
N SER A 5 -36.94 6.10 11.36
CA SER A 5 -35.84 5.15 11.21
C SER A 5 -36.18 4.13 10.14
N PHE A 6 -36.10 4.52 8.86
CA PHE A 6 -36.16 3.56 7.76
C PHE A 6 -34.78 2.94 7.54
N PHE A 7 -34.69 1.68 7.96
CA PHE A 7 -33.53 0.81 8.00
C PHE A 7 -32.80 0.71 6.66
N LEU A 8 -31.52 1.08 6.65
CA LEU A 8 -30.52 0.42 5.79
C LEU A 8 -30.56 -1.07 6.16
N HIS A 9 -30.94 -1.91 5.20
CA HIS A 9 -31.16 -3.35 5.36
C HIS A 9 -30.13 -4.04 6.27
N HIS A 10 -30.65 -4.94 7.12
CA HIS A 10 -29.99 -5.74 8.14
C HIS A 10 -28.67 -6.38 7.69
N CYS A 11 -27.60 -5.61 7.76
CA CYS A 11 -26.25 -6.11 7.71
C CYS A 11 -25.64 -5.76 9.06
N ASN A 12 -25.38 -6.80 9.86
CA ASN A 12 -24.97 -6.84 11.28
C ASN A 12 -23.63 -6.13 11.59
N LYS A 13 -23.23 -5.22 10.71
CA LYS A 13 -21.95 -4.51 10.66
C LYS A 13 -22.13 -3.14 11.33
N PRO A 14 -21.70 -2.94 12.59
CA PRO A 14 -21.91 -1.68 13.30
C PRO A 14 -21.05 -0.53 12.74
N TYR A 15 -20.00 -0.84 11.97
CA TYR A 15 -19.09 0.13 11.38
C TYR A 15 -19.32 0.32 9.88
N ALA A 16 -18.96 1.50 9.38
CA ALA A 16 -19.00 1.85 7.96
C ALA A 16 -17.80 2.74 7.60
N ILE A 17 -17.25 2.52 6.42
CA ILE A 17 -16.28 3.42 5.80
C ILE A 17 -17.05 4.34 4.86
N VAL A 18 -16.87 5.64 5.06
CA VAL A 18 -17.56 6.70 4.32
C VAL A 18 -16.55 7.69 3.76
N GLN A 19 -16.88 8.27 2.61
CA GLN A 19 -16.15 9.38 2.00
C GLN A 19 -16.99 10.65 2.16
N PHE A 20 -16.46 11.65 2.83
CA PHE A 20 -17.11 12.96 2.94
C PHE A 20 -16.91 13.76 1.65
N GLU A 21 -17.90 14.60 1.32
CA GLU A 21 -17.81 15.52 0.16
C GLU A 21 -16.86 16.70 0.43
N GLU A 22 -16.57 16.99 1.70
CA GLU A 22 -15.64 18.05 2.10
C GLU A 22 -14.19 17.64 1.80
N LEU A 23 -13.45 18.55 1.16
CA LEU A 23 -12.03 18.39 0.88
C LEU A 23 -11.22 18.81 2.10
N ASP A 24 -10.14 18.10 2.38
CA ASP A 24 -9.18 18.52 3.40
C ASP A 24 -8.38 19.76 2.95
N LYS A 25 -7.50 20.27 3.83
CA LYS A 25 -6.62 21.41 3.54
C LYS A 25 -5.68 21.16 2.34
N GLU A 26 -5.49 19.90 1.94
CA GLU A 26 -4.65 19.48 0.83
C GLU A 26 -5.44 19.26 -0.47
N GLY A 27 -6.76 19.47 -0.44
CA GLY A 27 -7.67 19.27 -1.58
C GLY A 27 -7.97 17.79 -1.85
N LYS A 28 -7.79 16.89 -0.87
CA LYS A 28 -8.11 15.47 -0.98
C LYS A 28 -9.45 15.16 -0.31
N LEU A 29 -10.11 14.13 -0.83
CA LEU A 29 -11.36 13.63 -0.27
C LEU A 29 -11.09 12.96 1.08
N CYS A 30 -11.85 13.36 2.11
CA CYS A 30 -11.72 12.80 3.44
C CYS A 30 -12.48 11.46 3.52
N ILE A 31 -11.75 10.36 3.73
CA ILE A 31 -12.32 9.02 3.95
C ILE A 31 -12.13 8.66 5.42
N ASP A 32 -13.19 8.20 6.09
CA ASP A 32 -13.11 7.82 7.48
C ASP A 32 -14.00 6.63 7.88
N LEU A 33 -13.71 6.06 9.05
CA LEU A 33 -14.45 5.00 9.71
C LEU A 33 -15.43 5.59 10.74
N VAL A 34 -16.71 5.29 10.56
CA VAL A 34 -17.81 5.77 11.41
C VAL A 34 -18.71 4.63 11.86
N LEU A 35 -19.56 4.88 12.86
CA LEU A 35 -20.62 3.95 13.23
C LEU A 35 -21.81 4.13 12.28
N LYS A 36 -22.46 3.04 11.88
CA LYS A 36 -23.66 3.10 11.04
C LYS A 36 -24.77 3.94 11.67
N LYS A 37 -24.87 3.95 12.99
CA LYS A 37 -25.84 4.77 13.72
C LYS A 37 -25.57 6.29 13.67
N TRP A 38 -24.41 6.70 13.17
CA TRP A 38 -24.12 8.11 12.86
C TRP A 38 -24.68 8.51 11.50
N LEU A 39 -25.02 7.53 10.65
CA LEU A 39 -25.53 7.75 9.31
C LEU A 39 -27.04 7.97 9.37
N THR A 40 -27.50 8.99 8.65
CA THR A 40 -28.89 9.40 8.52
C THR A 40 -29.17 9.76 7.07
N LYS A 41 -30.44 9.79 6.67
CA LYS A 41 -30.86 10.33 5.38
C LYS A 41 -31.67 11.59 5.62
N ARG A 42 -31.38 12.65 4.86
CA ARG A 42 -32.17 13.89 4.86
C ARG A 42 -32.59 14.18 3.42
N GLY A 43 -33.82 13.82 3.08
CA GLY A 43 -34.31 13.84 1.70
C GLY A 43 -33.57 12.80 0.83
N LYS A 44 -33.01 13.24 -0.30
CA LYS A 44 -32.24 12.38 -1.22
C LYS A 44 -30.75 12.24 -0.85
N LYS A 45 -30.24 13.05 0.08
CA LYS A 45 -28.82 13.06 0.46
C LYS A 45 -28.53 12.18 1.68
N ASN A 46 -27.41 11.46 1.63
CA ASN A 46 -26.87 10.71 2.76
C ASN A 46 -26.07 11.65 3.66
N MET A 47 -26.41 11.71 4.94
CA MET A 47 -25.81 12.64 5.93
C MET A 47 -25.24 11.88 7.12
N CYS A 48 -24.04 12.21 7.56
CA CYS A 48 -23.39 11.61 8.72
C CYS A 48 -23.29 12.64 9.84
N LYS A 49 -23.80 12.31 11.02
CA LYS A 49 -23.57 13.09 12.24
C LYS A 49 -22.14 12.83 12.72
N TYR A 50 -21.31 13.86 12.69
CA TYR A 50 -19.89 13.72 12.98
C TYR A 50 -19.49 14.63 14.15
N PRO A 51 -18.57 14.19 15.05
CA PRO A 51 -18.12 15.02 16.17
C PRO A 51 -17.57 16.38 15.69
N PRO A 52 -17.55 17.43 16.52
CA PRO A 52 -16.90 18.68 16.19
C PRO A 52 -15.37 18.52 16.14
N HIS A 53 -14.68 19.41 15.41
CA HIS A 53 -13.22 19.35 15.22
C HIS A 53 -12.42 19.29 16.54
N ALA A 54 -12.89 19.96 17.59
CA ALA A 54 -12.26 19.92 18.92
C ALA A 54 -12.23 18.50 19.52
N GLU A 55 -13.19 17.64 19.16
CA GLU A 55 -13.35 16.29 19.71
C GLU A 55 -12.80 15.18 18.79
N TYR A 56 -12.14 15.51 17.67
CA TYR A 56 -11.63 14.50 16.73
C TYR A 56 -10.68 13.49 17.40
N HIS A 57 -9.90 13.93 18.39
CA HIS A 57 -9.00 13.06 19.16
C HIS A 57 -9.75 12.00 19.99
N LEU A 58 -11.04 12.19 20.30
CA LEU A 58 -11.89 11.24 21.04
C LEU A 58 -12.60 10.25 20.12
N ARG A 59 -12.53 10.41 18.80
CA ARG A 59 -13.25 9.59 17.81
C ARG A 59 -13.01 8.11 18.02
N ASP A 60 -11.75 7.69 18.17
CA ASP A 60 -11.40 6.29 18.37
C ASP A 60 -12.01 5.70 19.65
N ARG A 61 -12.14 6.52 20.70
CA ARG A 61 -12.86 6.15 21.94
C ARG A 61 -14.36 6.00 21.67
N TYR A 62 -14.96 6.90 20.90
CA TYR A 62 -16.38 6.82 20.53
C TYR A 62 -16.70 5.58 19.67
N LEU A 63 -15.81 5.22 18.74
CA LEU A 63 -15.96 4.00 17.94
C LEU A 63 -15.87 2.73 18.80
N LYS A 64 -14.95 2.70 19.77
CA LYS A 64 -14.80 1.58 20.72
C LYS A 64 -16.01 1.44 21.65
N GLN A 65 -16.50 2.56 22.18
CA GLN A 65 -17.65 2.58 23.10
C GLN A 65 -18.99 2.46 22.38
N LEU A 66 -18.99 2.37 21.05
CA LEU A 66 -20.17 2.47 20.22
C LEU A 66 -21.04 3.67 20.68
N LYS A 67 -20.49 4.88 20.75
CA LYS A 67 -21.21 6.06 21.26
C LYS A 67 -22.27 6.53 20.25
N SER A 68 -23.48 6.83 20.71
CA SER A 68 -24.55 7.38 19.85
C SER A 68 -24.27 8.85 19.48
N PRO A 69 -24.73 9.33 18.32
CA PRO A 69 -24.43 10.69 17.89
C PRO A 69 -25.18 11.70 18.75
N GLU A 70 -24.49 12.77 19.16
CA GLU A 70 -25.09 13.83 19.98
C GLU A 70 -25.90 14.80 19.11
N LYS A 71 -26.75 15.60 19.76
CA LYS A 71 -27.53 16.64 19.07
C LYS A 71 -26.66 17.80 18.58
N SER A 72 -25.53 18.04 19.26
CA SER A 72 -24.52 19.06 18.95
C SER A 72 -23.67 18.73 17.73
N TRP A 73 -23.64 17.47 17.28
CA TRP A 73 -22.79 17.03 16.18
C TRP A 73 -23.30 17.57 14.84
N SER A 74 -22.36 18.06 14.02
CA SER A 74 -22.67 18.57 12.69
C SER A 74 -23.08 17.43 11.75
N CYS A 75 -23.93 17.73 10.77
CA CYS A 75 -24.34 16.77 9.75
C CYS A 75 -23.58 17.06 8.45
N VAL A 76 -22.73 16.11 8.04
CA VAL A 76 -21.87 16.25 6.86
C VAL A 76 -22.34 15.27 5.77
N PRO A 77 -22.48 15.70 4.51
CA PRO A 77 -22.85 14.80 3.42
C PRO A 77 -21.74 13.77 3.15
N PHE A 78 -22.14 12.55 2.79
CA PHE A 78 -21.18 11.46 2.56
C PHE A 78 -21.62 10.48 1.47
N THR A 79 -20.63 9.80 0.88
CA THR A 79 -20.79 8.63 0.03
C THR A 79 -20.38 7.37 0.80
N TYR A 80 -21.24 6.35 0.78
CA TYR A 80 -20.96 5.07 1.44
C TYR A 80 -20.00 4.23 0.60
N ILE A 81 -18.92 3.73 1.20
CA ILE A 81 -17.97 2.83 0.53
C ILE A 81 -18.29 1.37 0.89
N THR A 82 -18.13 1.00 2.16
CA THR A 82 -18.32 -0.39 2.62
C THR A 82 -18.59 -0.46 4.12
N GLY A 83 -19.11 -1.58 4.60
CA GLY A 83 -19.42 -1.82 6.01
C GLY A 83 -18.35 -2.68 6.69
N ALA A 84 -18.27 -2.70 8.02
CA ALA A 84 -17.40 -3.61 8.77
C ALA A 84 -18.04 -4.10 10.08
N GLU A 85 -17.77 -5.36 10.43
CA GLU A 85 -18.33 -6.07 11.59
C GLU A 85 -17.59 -5.72 12.87
N THR A 86 -16.27 -5.64 12.80
CA THR A 86 -15.41 -5.28 13.92
C THR A 86 -14.65 -3.99 13.65
N LEU A 87 -14.21 -3.33 14.72
CA LEU A 87 -13.41 -2.10 14.61
C LEU A 87 -12.10 -2.35 13.86
N GLU A 88 -11.48 -3.50 14.10
CA GLU A 88 -10.22 -3.91 13.47
C GLU A 88 -10.39 -4.19 11.97
N GLN A 89 -11.48 -4.87 11.60
CA GLN A 89 -11.86 -5.04 10.20
C GLN A 89 -12.13 -3.67 9.54
N GLY A 90 -12.82 -2.77 10.26
CA GLY A 90 -13.05 -1.39 9.81
C GLY A 90 -11.77 -0.62 9.54
N ARG A 91 -10.79 -0.70 10.46
CA ARG A 91 -9.47 -0.07 10.30
C ARG A 91 -8.68 -0.63 9.13
N ARG A 92 -8.68 -1.96 8.94
CA ARG A 92 -8.04 -2.61 7.77
C ARG A 92 -8.66 -2.12 6.46
N ARG A 93 -9.99 -2.02 6.39
CA ARG A 93 -10.71 -1.54 5.20
C ARG A 93 -10.51 -0.05 4.96
N LEU A 94 -10.50 0.77 6.02
CA LEU A 94 -10.19 2.20 5.92
C LEU A 94 -8.80 2.43 5.34
N TYR A 95 -7.79 1.72 5.84
CA TYR A 95 -6.44 1.81 5.32
C TYR A 95 -6.39 1.50 3.82
N ARG A 96 -7.10 0.45 3.35
CA ARG A 96 -7.19 0.12 1.92
C ARG A 96 -7.94 1.17 1.09
N ALA A 97 -9.04 1.71 1.63
CA ALA A 97 -9.86 2.72 0.96
C ALA A 97 -9.08 4.00 0.61
N GLN A 98 -7.98 4.29 1.33
CA GLN A 98 -7.08 5.39 1.01
C GLN A 98 -6.29 5.17 -0.29
N PHE A 99 -6.14 3.93 -0.75
CA PHE A 99 -5.34 3.57 -1.93
C PHE A 99 -6.17 2.98 -3.08
N THR A 100 -7.25 2.28 -2.78
CA THR A 100 -8.08 1.56 -3.77
C THR A 100 -9.56 1.84 -3.57
N ARG A 101 -10.33 1.90 -4.67
CA ARG A 101 -11.80 1.95 -4.62
C ARG A 101 -12.40 0.61 -4.17
N ASP A 102 -11.72 -0.50 -4.45
CA ASP A 102 -12.15 -1.81 -3.97
C ASP A 102 -11.64 -2.05 -2.55
N CYS A 103 -12.60 -2.18 -1.62
CA CYS A 103 -12.36 -2.35 -0.19
C CYS A 103 -12.84 -3.71 0.33
N ARG A 104 -13.26 -4.63 -0.56
CA ARG A 104 -13.70 -5.97 -0.15
C ARG A 104 -12.48 -6.81 0.23
N THR A 105 -12.65 -7.57 1.31
CA THR A 105 -11.70 -8.60 1.75
C THR A 105 -12.41 -9.92 1.57
N ASP A 106 -11.95 -10.76 0.63
CA ASP A 106 -12.52 -12.11 0.41
C ASP A 106 -12.21 -13.08 1.56
N VAL A 107 -11.35 -12.65 2.49
CA VAL A 107 -11.13 -13.34 3.75
C VAL A 107 -12.32 -13.04 4.66
N SER A 108 -13.29 -13.94 4.64
CA SER A 108 -14.30 -14.10 5.70
C SER A 108 -13.56 -14.17 7.04
N ASP A 109 -13.54 -13.07 7.80
CA ASP A 109 -12.96 -13.01 9.15
C ASP A 109 -13.79 -13.80 10.19
N ASN A 110 -14.76 -14.63 9.76
CA ASN A 110 -15.64 -15.41 10.62
C ASN A 110 -15.05 -16.74 11.09
N THR A 111 -13.73 -16.83 11.21
CA THR A 111 -13.06 -18.07 11.55
C THR A 111 -12.10 -17.90 12.74
N GLU A 112 -12.63 -18.19 13.93
CA GLU A 112 -11.94 -19.04 14.91
C GLU A 112 -11.66 -20.46 14.36
N LYS A 113 -12.06 -20.76 13.11
CA LYS A 113 -11.48 -21.89 12.38
C LYS A 113 -10.07 -21.50 11.96
N SER A 114 -9.09 -22.06 12.67
CA SER A 114 -7.78 -22.37 12.14
C SER A 114 -7.86 -22.69 10.64
N PRO A 115 -6.90 -22.21 9.81
CA PRO A 115 -6.89 -22.51 8.38
C PRO A 115 -7.14 -24.00 8.19
N SER A 116 -8.17 -24.36 7.42
CA SER A 116 -8.41 -25.76 7.09
C SER A 116 -7.17 -26.24 6.34
N LEU A 117 -6.34 -27.02 7.04
CA LEU A 117 -5.26 -27.77 6.43
C LEU A 117 -5.92 -28.64 5.37
N LEU A 118 -5.77 -28.24 4.10
CA LEU A 118 -6.14 -29.10 2.99
C LEU A 118 -5.42 -30.43 3.20
N SER A 119 -6.18 -31.51 3.15
CA SER A 119 -5.59 -32.84 3.24
C SER A 119 -4.59 -33.03 2.09
N LYS A 120 -3.54 -33.86 2.31
CA LYS A 120 -2.55 -34.15 1.25
C LYS A 120 -3.23 -34.64 -0.04
N SER A 121 -4.35 -35.36 0.08
CA SER A 121 -5.18 -35.81 -1.04
C SER A 121 -5.87 -34.65 -1.77
N GLU A 122 -6.43 -33.67 -1.07
CA GLU A 122 -7.06 -32.52 -1.73
C GLU A 122 -6.03 -31.64 -2.45
N VAL A 123 -4.86 -31.44 -1.85
CA VAL A 123 -3.75 -30.74 -2.51
C VAL A 123 -3.30 -31.50 -3.76
N TYR A 124 -3.19 -32.83 -3.67
CA TYR A 124 -2.86 -33.69 -4.80
C TYR A 124 -3.90 -33.58 -5.92
N ASP A 125 -5.19 -33.66 -5.60
CA ASP A 125 -6.27 -33.58 -6.59
C ASP A 125 -6.33 -32.23 -7.29
N ILE A 126 -6.06 -31.14 -6.57
CA ILE A 126 -6.01 -29.78 -7.15
C ILE A 126 -4.80 -29.64 -8.08
N LEU A 127 -3.64 -30.16 -7.70
CA LEU A 127 -2.42 -30.09 -8.51
C LEU A 127 -2.46 -31.02 -9.73
N HIS A 128 -3.11 -32.17 -9.61
CA HIS A 128 -3.19 -33.18 -10.67
C HIS A 128 -4.45 -33.08 -11.54
N LYS A 129 -5.38 -32.17 -11.23
CA LYS A 129 -6.42 -31.74 -12.16
C LYS A 129 -5.74 -31.02 -13.32
N LYS A 130 -5.30 -31.80 -14.31
CA LYS A 130 -4.86 -31.30 -15.62
C LYS A 130 -6.05 -30.58 -16.24
N VAL A 131 -6.12 -29.27 -16.03
CA VAL A 131 -6.93 -28.40 -16.87
C VAL A 131 -6.34 -28.56 -18.27
N PRO A 132 -7.10 -29.09 -19.25
CA PRO A 132 -6.57 -29.20 -20.61
C PRO A 132 -6.20 -27.80 -21.07
N MET A 133 -4.90 -27.54 -21.26
CA MET A 133 -4.50 -26.35 -22.00
C MET A 133 -5.14 -26.45 -23.38
N PRO A 134 -5.92 -25.45 -23.82
CA PRO A 134 -6.41 -25.44 -25.18
C PRO A 134 -5.19 -25.42 -26.12
N SER A 135 -4.94 -26.54 -26.78
CA SER A 135 -3.89 -26.68 -27.77
C SER A 135 -4.17 -25.72 -28.92
N THR A 136 -3.33 -24.71 -29.07
CA THR A 136 -3.31 -23.79 -30.20
C THR A 136 -2.83 -24.50 -31.45
N SER A 137 -3.76 -25.16 -32.13
CA SER A 137 -3.60 -25.58 -33.52
C SER A 137 -4.94 -25.61 -34.23
N ALA A 138 -5.52 -24.44 -34.45
CA ALA A 138 -6.42 -24.21 -35.59
C ALA A 138 -6.64 -22.72 -35.80
N THR A 139 -6.31 -22.29 -37.02
CA THR A 139 -6.73 -21.07 -37.67
C THR A 139 -8.26 -20.97 -37.63
N THR A 140 -8.80 -20.26 -36.65
CA THR A 140 -10.20 -19.83 -36.68
C THR A 140 -10.29 -18.33 -36.51
N LYS A 141 -10.78 -17.71 -37.59
CA LYS A 141 -11.23 -16.32 -37.71
C LYS A 141 -12.03 -15.93 -36.47
N TYR A 142 -11.49 -15.04 -35.64
CA TYR A 142 -12.31 -14.32 -34.66
C TYR A 142 -12.86 -13.04 -35.29
N PRO A 143 -14.17 -12.76 -35.12
CA PRO A 143 -14.80 -11.56 -35.65
C PRO A 143 -14.35 -10.35 -34.83
N LYS A 144 -13.97 -9.27 -35.53
CA LYS A 144 -13.87 -7.92 -34.96
C LYS A 144 -15.21 -7.56 -34.31
N LYS A 145 -15.28 -7.60 -32.98
CA LYS A 145 -16.29 -6.85 -32.23
C LYS A 145 -15.63 -5.61 -31.66
N SER A 146 -16.20 -4.48 -32.08
CA SER A 146 -15.83 -3.11 -31.73
C SER A 146 -15.90 -2.90 -30.22
N LEU A 147 -14.76 -2.61 -29.60
CA LEU A 147 -14.66 -2.04 -28.26
C LEU A 147 -14.65 -0.50 -28.39
N ILE A 148 -15.76 0.06 -28.87
CA ILE A 148 -16.12 1.47 -28.70
C ILE A 148 -17.61 1.46 -28.43
N LYS A 149 -17.98 1.42 -27.15
CA LYS A 149 -19.27 1.85 -26.58
C LYS A 149 -19.26 1.46 -25.11
N GLU A 150 -18.79 2.38 -24.27
CA GLU A 150 -19.21 2.56 -22.87
C GLU A 150 -18.44 3.76 -22.28
N ILE A 151 -18.58 4.93 -22.92
CA ILE A 151 -18.48 6.23 -22.25
C ILE A 151 -19.67 7.03 -22.77
N GLU A 152 -20.86 6.65 -22.34
CA GLU A 152 -22.07 7.45 -22.49
C GLU A 152 -23.09 6.93 -21.47
N ASN A 153 -22.94 7.39 -20.22
CA ASN A 153 -24.07 7.76 -19.36
C ASN A 153 -23.58 8.30 -18.02
N CYS A 154 -23.60 9.62 -17.87
CA CYS A 154 -23.89 10.31 -16.63
C CYS A 154 -24.47 11.69 -16.99
N ASP A 155 -25.79 11.73 -17.19
CA ASP A 155 -26.57 12.95 -17.02
C ASP A 155 -26.58 13.35 -15.54
N GLU A 156 -26.13 14.57 -15.22
CA GLU A 156 -27.03 15.71 -14.96
C GLU A 156 -26.24 16.97 -14.50
N LYS A 157 -26.43 18.03 -15.29
CA LYS A 157 -26.76 19.43 -14.91
C LYS A 157 -25.76 20.26 -14.09
N GLU A 158 -25.14 21.21 -14.78
CA GLU A 158 -25.26 22.63 -14.40
C GLU A 158 -25.22 23.52 -15.66
N THR A 159 -26.25 24.35 -15.79
CA THR A 159 -26.49 25.28 -16.89
C THR A 159 -25.70 26.56 -16.69
N LEU A 160 -24.90 26.97 -17.69
CA LEU A 160 -24.57 28.37 -17.91
C LEU A 160 -25.03 28.76 -19.30
N PHE A 161 -26.12 29.52 -19.34
CA PHE A 161 -26.61 30.26 -20.50
C PHE A 161 -25.55 31.27 -20.93
N VAL A 162 -25.13 31.21 -22.19
CA VAL A 162 -24.72 32.39 -22.94
C VAL A 162 -25.39 32.29 -24.30
N ASP A 163 -26.43 33.09 -24.49
CA ASP A 163 -27.03 33.34 -25.80
C ASP A 163 -25.98 33.94 -26.74
N ASN A 164 -25.88 33.43 -27.96
CA ASN A 164 -25.57 34.25 -29.13
C ASN A 164 -25.94 33.52 -30.42
N ASN A 165 -27.10 33.91 -30.96
CA ASN A 165 -27.48 33.68 -32.35
C ASN A 165 -26.73 34.66 -33.26
N ASN A 166 -25.95 34.16 -34.22
CA ASN A 166 -26.25 34.25 -35.66
C ASN A 166 -25.04 33.92 -36.55
N MET A 167 -25.27 32.99 -37.47
CA MET A 167 -24.64 32.85 -38.79
C MET A 167 -24.60 34.21 -39.52
N THR A 168 -23.69 34.55 -40.43
CA THR A 168 -23.37 33.84 -41.68
C THR A 168 -22.19 34.52 -42.40
N SER A 169 -21.43 33.72 -43.16
CA SER A 169 -20.76 34.01 -44.45
C SER A 169 -19.78 35.19 -44.63
N SER A 170 -18.52 34.79 -44.87
CA SER A 170 -17.71 35.04 -46.08
C SER A 170 -17.46 36.47 -46.59
N GLN A 171 -16.15 36.71 -46.79
CA GLN A 171 -15.48 37.58 -47.77
C GLN A 171 -15.07 39.01 -47.36
N ASN A 172 -13.83 39.29 -47.80
CA ASN A 172 -13.20 40.58 -48.10
C ASN A 172 -12.51 41.34 -46.95
N LEU A 173 -11.18 41.18 -46.93
CA LEU A 173 -10.25 42.24 -46.60
C LEU A 173 -10.50 43.44 -47.53
N GLN A 174 -11.04 44.52 -46.99
CA GLN A 174 -10.70 45.86 -47.45
C GLN A 174 -10.53 46.81 -46.27
N VAL A 175 -9.39 47.48 -46.33
CA VAL A 175 -8.93 48.59 -45.50
C VAL A 175 -9.96 49.73 -45.51
N VAL A 176 -10.42 50.14 -44.34
CA VAL A 176 -10.84 51.52 -44.09
C VAL A 176 -10.43 51.89 -42.67
N GLU A 177 -9.36 52.67 -42.55
CA GLU A 177 -9.04 53.47 -41.37
C GLU A 177 -10.19 54.42 -41.09
N ARG A 178 -10.77 54.35 -39.88
CA ARG A 178 -11.35 55.51 -39.22
C ARG A 178 -10.96 55.52 -37.75
N ASN A 179 -10.12 56.49 -37.44
CA ASN A 179 -9.75 56.93 -36.11
C ASN A 179 -10.98 57.20 -35.24
N THR A 180 -11.07 56.53 -34.10
CA THR A 180 -11.72 57.07 -32.90
C THR A 180 -10.85 56.74 -31.68
N ASN A 181 -10.15 57.77 -31.21
CA ASN A 181 -9.94 58.17 -29.83
C ASN A 181 -9.71 57.09 -28.76
N LEU A 182 -8.45 57.04 -28.29
CA LEU A 182 -8.05 57.35 -26.91
C LEU A 182 -9.03 56.89 -25.80
N GLU A 183 -8.95 55.60 -25.43
CA GLU A 183 -9.18 55.09 -24.05
C GLU A 183 -8.91 53.57 -23.90
N SER A 184 -8.45 52.87 -24.95
CA SER A 184 -8.35 51.39 -24.97
C SER A 184 -6.95 50.78 -24.77
N GLU A 185 -5.90 51.58 -24.56
CA GLU A 185 -4.53 51.04 -24.45
C GLU A 185 -4.16 50.51 -23.05
N GLN A 186 -4.89 50.87 -21.99
CA GLN A 186 -4.64 50.32 -20.65
C GLN A 186 -5.31 48.96 -20.44
N THR A 187 -6.47 48.70 -21.06
CA THR A 187 -7.23 47.45 -20.88
C THR A 187 -6.64 46.27 -21.68
N THR A 188 -5.92 46.51 -22.78
CA THR A 188 -5.30 45.44 -23.57
C THR A 188 -4.05 44.86 -22.91
N ASN A 189 -3.29 45.67 -22.18
CA ASN A 189 -2.12 45.21 -21.42
C ASN A 189 -2.52 44.42 -20.16
N ASP A 190 -3.58 44.82 -19.45
CA ASP A 190 -4.07 44.08 -18.27
C ASP A 190 -4.66 42.72 -18.63
N LEU A 191 -5.42 42.61 -19.74
CA LEU A 191 -5.91 41.32 -20.24
C LEU A 191 -4.77 40.37 -20.67
N SER A 192 -3.67 40.92 -21.20
CA SER A 192 -2.49 40.14 -21.59
C SER A 192 -1.77 39.55 -20.36
N ILE A 193 -1.65 40.36 -19.29
CA ILE A 193 -1.04 39.94 -18.02
C ILE A 193 -1.91 38.88 -17.33
N GLU A 194 -3.22 39.05 -17.30
CA GLU A 194 -4.15 38.11 -16.67
C GLU A 194 -4.16 36.75 -17.40
N ASN A 195 -4.15 36.77 -18.74
CA ASN A 195 -4.01 35.56 -19.54
C ASN A 195 -2.67 34.85 -19.28
N ALA A 196 -1.55 35.58 -19.22
CA ALA A 196 -0.25 35.01 -18.92
C ALA A 196 -0.19 34.38 -17.51
N GLN A 197 -0.86 34.98 -16.53
CA GLN A 197 -0.99 34.40 -15.18
C GLN A 197 -1.84 33.13 -15.19
N LEU A 198 -2.92 33.09 -15.96
CA LEU A 198 -3.78 31.92 -16.11
C LEU A 198 -3.01 30.76 -16.77
N TYR A 199 -2.26 31.02 -17.84
CA TYR A 199 -1.39 30.05 -18.50
C TYR A 199 -0.34 29.49 -17.52
N ASN A 200 0.33 30.35 -16.75
CA ASN A 200 1.32 29.91 -15.77
C ASN A 200 0.72 29.03 -14.66
N LYS A 201 -0.51 29.34 -14.20
CA LYS A 201 -1.23 28.49 -13.24
C LYS A 201 -1.58 27.13 -13.86
N LEU A 202 -2.03 27.12 -15.10
CA LEU A 202 -2.36 25.89 -15.83
C LEU A 202 -1.11 25.02 -16.04
N THR A 203 0.00 25.59 -16.50
CA THR A 203 1.27 24.88 -16.70
C THR A 203 1.76 24.25 -15.39
N LYS A 204 1.79 25.02 -14.29
CA LYS A 204 2.15 24.49 -12.96
C LYS A 204 1.25 23.35 -12.50
N TYR A 205 -0.05 23.43 -12.78
CA TYR A 205 -1.00 22.37 -12.44
C TYR A 205 -0.73 21.10 -13.26
N ILE A 206 -0.47 21.23 -14.55
CA ILE A 206 -0.13 20.12 -15.45
C ILE A 206 1.18 19.46 -15.01
N ASP A 207 2.22 20.24 -14.74
CA ASP A 207 3.52 19.72 -14.27
C ASP A 207 3.36 18.95 -12.96
N LYS A 208 2.62 19.50 -12.00
CA LYS A 208 2.34 18.81 -10.73
C LYS A 208 1.59 17.49 -10.94
N LYS A 209 0.66 17.44 -11.89
CA LYS A 209 -0.06 16.20 -12.24
C LYS A 209 0.85 15.19 -12.93
N LEU A 210 1.74 15.64 -13.82
CA LEU A 210 2.72 14.79 -14.47
C LEU A 210 3.72 14.20 -13.47
N ASP A 211 4.21 14.99 -12.52
CA ASP A 211 5.11 14.49 -11.48
C ASP A 211 4.41 13.49 -10.56
N SER A 212 3.17 13.78 -10.16
CA SER A 212 2.36 12.85 -9.37
C SER A 212 2.12 11.52 -10.10
N LEU A 213 1.88 11.58 -11.43
CA LEU A 213 1.73 10.40 -12.27
C LEU A 213 3.05 9.63 -12.38
N ARG A 214 4.17 10.33 -12.57
CA ARG A 214 5.51 9.74 -12.64
C ARG A 214 5.86 9.00 -11.36
N ASP A 215 5.63 9.61 -10.20
CA ASP A 215 5.88 9.00 -8.89
C ASP A 215 4.99 7.77 -8.67
N ARG A 216 3.73 7.85 -9.07
CA ARG A 216 2.80 6.71 -9.03
C ARG A 216 3.28 5.56 -9.91
N MET A 217 3.63 5.83 -11.16
CA MET A 217 4.14 4.81 -12.08
C MET A 217 5.42 4.17 -11.53
N ARG A 218 6.33 4.97 -11.00
CA ARG A 218 7.57 4.48 -10.40
C ARG A 218 7.29 3.56 -9.21
N TYR A 219 6.36 3.96 -8.33
CA TYR A 219 5.93 3.14 -7.21
C TYR A 219 5.28 1.83 -7.65
N ASP A 220 4.37 1.89 -8.62
CA ASP A 220 3.63 0.71 -9.09
C ASP A 220 4.56 -0.27 -9.81
N ILE A 221 5.47 0.21 -10.66
CA ILE A 221 6.52 -0.59 -11.29
C ILE A 221 7.39 -1.26 -10.21
N ASN A 222 7.86 -0.52 -9.22
CA ASN A 222 8.69 -1.08 -8.15
C ASN A 222 7.94 -2.13 -7.32
N THR A 223 6.64 -1.90 -7.06
CA THR A 223 5.78 -2.82 -6.31
C THR A 223 5.54 -4.09 -7.11
N LYS A 224 5.15 -3.97 -8.39
CA LYS A 224 4.94 -5.10 -9.29
C LYS A 224 6.22 -5.89 -9.53
N PHE A 225 7.37 -5.21 -9.59
CA PHE A 225 8.67 -5.86 -9.70
C PHE A 225 9.04 -6.62 -8.41
N ALA A 226 8.72 -6.07 -7.24
CA ALA A 226 8.91 -6.79 -5.97
C ALA A 226 7.96 -8.00 -5.84
N GLU A 227 6.70 -7.85 -6.24
CA GLU A 227 5.72 -8.96 -6.30
C GLU A 227 6.18 -10.05 -7.27
N LEU A 228 6.64 -9.68 -8.47
CA LEU A 228 7.16 -10.61 -9.46
C LEU A 228 8.42 -11.33 -8.95
N LYS A 229 9.34 -10.60 -8.30
CA LYS A 229 10.51 -11.21 -7.65
C LYS A 229 10.10 -12.23 -6.59
N ASN A 230 9.16 -11.87 -5.72
CA ASN A 230 8.66 -12.78 -4.70
C ASN A 230 7.94 -13.99 -5.30
N ALA A 231 7.19 -13.79 -6.39
CA ALA A 231 6.54 -14.88 -7.12
C ALA A 231 7.58 -15.82 -7.73
N ILE A 232 8.61 -15.30 -8.40
CA ILE A 232 9.73 -16.09 -8.96
C ILE A 232 10.46 -16.86 -7.86
N LEU A 233 10.78 -16.20 -6.74
CA LEU A 233 11.39 -16.86 -5.58
C LEU A 233 10.47 -17.99 -5.09
N SER A 234 9.18 -17.74 -4.93
CA SER A 234 8.21 -18.72 -4.43
C SER A 234 8.01 -19.90 -5.39
N THR A 235 7.96 -19.66 -6.70
CA THR A 235 7.79 -20.73 -7.72
C THR A 235 9.04 -21.59 -7.86
N ASN A 236 10.23 -21.01 -7.62
CA ASN A 236 11.50 -21.74 -7.66
C ASN A 236 11.73 -22.60 -6.40
N LEU A 237 11.03 -22.35 -5.29
CA LEU A 237 11.04 -23.25 -4.13
C LEU A 237 10.13 -24.48 -4.32
N THR A 238 9.11 -24.41 -5.17
CA THR A 238 8.09 -25.47 -5.33
C THR A 238 8.31 -26.40 -6.52
N SER A 239 9.15 -26.02 -7.48
CA SER A 239 9.42 -26.82 -8.68
C SER A 239 10.87 -27.26 -8.68
N GLY A 240 11.11 -28.57 -8.52
CA GLY A 240 12.43 -29.22 -8.61
C GLY A 240 13.05 -29.20 -10.02
N SER A 241 13.02 -28.05 -10.69
CA SER A 241 13.56 -27.80 -12.02
C SER A 241 14.81 -26.92 -11.90
N ASN A 242 15.97 -27.54 -12.16
CA ASN A 242 17.30 -26.98 -12.05
C ASN A 242 17.58 -25.85 -13.07
N PHE A 243 17.87 -24.63 -12.57
CA PHE A 243 18.65 -23.47 -13.10
C PHE A 243 17.87 -22.14 -12.92
N ASN A 244 18.42 -21.00 -12.47
CA ASN A 244 19.59 -20.67 -11.68
C ASN A 244 19.48 -19.18 -11.23
N LEU A 245 19.01 -18.94 -10.00
CA LEU A 245 19.38 -17.77 -9.19
C LEU A 245 20.03 -18.25 -7.87
N THR A 246 20.47 -19.52 -7.88
CA THR A 246 20.77 -20.39 -6.74
C THR A 246 22.12 -21.08 -6.91
N ASN A 247 23.12 -20.40 -7.48
CA ASN A 247 24.50 -20.88 -7.38
C ASN A 247 25.12 -20.61 -6.00
N THR A 248 24.38 -20.00 -5.08
CA THR A 248 24.73 -20.01 -3.66
C THR A 248 24.10 -21.25 -3.02
N ARG A 249 24.56 -22.45 -3.41
CA ARG A 249 24.20 -23.64 -2.66
C ARG A 249 25.02 -23.59 -1.38
N LEU A 250 24.49 -22.90 -0.38
CA LEU A 250 25.12 -22.87 0.94
C LEU A 250 25.16 -24.31 1.45
N ALA A 251 26.27 -24.69 2.07
CA ALA A 251 26.46 -26.01 2.66
C ALA A 251 25.54 -26.26 3.87
N ILE A 252 24.88 -25.22 4.37
CA ILE A 252 24.00 -25.24 5.53
C ILE A 252 22.56 -24.87 5.20
N THR A 253 21.62 -25.41 5.97
CA THR A 253 20.22 -24.99 5.95
C THR A 253 20.04 -23.74 6.82
N LEU A 254 19.39 -22.72 6.27
CA LEU A 254 19.05 -21.50 6.99
C LEU A 254 17.54 -21.46 7.30
N PRO A 255 17.12 -20.86 8.43
CA PRO A 255 17.95 -20.29 9.50
C PRO A 255 18.65 -21.39 10.32
N ILE A 256 19.87 -21.11 10.80
CA ILE A 256 20.63 -22.06 11.63
C ILE A 256 19.93 -22.20 12.97
N GLU A 257 19.57 -23.41 13.35
CA GLU A 257 18.77 -23.67 14.55
C GLU A 257 19.64 -24.00 15.75
N THR A 258 20.71 -24.77 15.54
CA THR A 258 21.56 -25.28 16.62
C THR A 258 22.93 -24.60 16.70
N ASP A 259 23.51 -24.61 17.90
CA ASP A 259 24.84 -24.04 18.17
C ASP A 259 25.96 -24.85 17.49
N ASP A 260 25.80 -26.18 17.42
CA ASP A 260 26.77 -27.07 16.77
C ASP A 260 26.80 -26.87 15.25
N GLU A 261 25.62 -26.71 14.61
CA GLU A 261 25.54 -26.37 13.19
C GLU A 261 26.19 -25.02 12.89
N PHE A 262 25.99 -24.03 13.77
CA PHE A 262 26.60 -22.71 13.62
C PHE A 262 28.13 -22.78 13.70
N LEU A 263 28.67 -23.50 14.69
CA LEU A 263 30.12 -23.69 14.85
C LEU A 263 30.73 -24.48 13.69
N ASN A 264 30.05 -25.54 13.24
CA ASN A 264 30.47 -26.29 12.07
C ASN A 264 30.51 -25.40 10.82
N TYR A 265 29.51 -24.53 10.65
CA TYR A 265 29.47 -23.61 9.53
C TYR A 265 30.54 -22.52 9.61
N GLU A 266 30.83 -21.97 10.79
CA GLU A 266 31.97 -21.05 10.97
C GLU A 266 33.29 -21.71 10.55
N ASN A 267 33.47 -23.00 10.85
CA ASN A 267 34.65 -23.75 10.40
C ASN A 267 34.67 -23.97 8.88
N ILE A 268 33.52 -24.23 8.25
CA ILE A 268 33.44 -24.32 6.79
C ILE A 268 33.82 -22.98 6.15
N LEU A 269 33.29 -21.87 6.66
CA LEU A 269 33.59 -20.52 6.15
C LEU A 269 35.06 -20.13 6.30
N GLU A 270 35.76 -20.65 7.31
CA GLU A 270 37.20 -20.40 7.50
C GLU A 270 38.08 -21.11 6.47
N ASN A 271 37.61 -22.23 5.92
CA ASN A 271 38.39 -23.09 5.03
C ASN A 271 37.90 -23.09 3.58
N ASN A 272 36.74 -22.48 3.29
CA ASN A 272 36.12 -22.52 1.97
C ASN A 272 35.72 -21.11 1.49
N GLU A 273 36.55 -20.53 0.63
CA GLU A 273 36.32 -19.19 0.05
C GLU A 273 35.08 -19.15 -0.85
N ASP A 274 34.77 -20.23 -1.56
CA ASP A 274 33.57 -20.32 -2.40
C ASP A 274 32.30 -20.22 -1.54
N GLU A 275 32.32 -20.85 -0.36
CA GLU A 275 31.21 -20.78 0.59
C GLU A 275 31.04 -19.36 1.15
N VAL A 276 32.15 -18.65 1.40
CA VAL A 276 32.12 -17.24 1.83
C VAL A 276 31.50 -16.36 0.75
N GLU A 277 31.89 -16.52 -0.51
CA GLU A 277 31.30 -15.72 -1.60
C GLU A 277 29.85 -16.10 -1.87
N ALA A 278 29.48 -17.38 -1.71
CA ALA A 278 28.10 -17.83 -1.75
C ALA A 278 27.25 -17.15 -0.65
N LEU A 279 27.77 -17.09 0.58
CA LEU A 279 27.10 -16.43 1.70
C LEU A 279 26.99 -14.91 1.47
N ARG A 280 28.03 -14.27 0.93
CA ARG A 280 27.99 -12.84 0.56
C ARG A 280 26.95 -12.56 -0.52
N LEU A 281 26.87 -13.39 -1.55
CA LEU A 281 25.91 -13.26 -2.63
C LEU A 281 24.47 -13.48 -2.13
N PHE A 282 24.28 -14.42 -1.20
CA PHE A 282 23.03 -14.60 -0.49
C PHE A 282 22.63 -13.33 0.29
N PHE A 283 23.55 -12.74 1.06
CA PHE A 283 23.28 -11.49 1.79
C PHE A 283 22.98 -10.32 0.87
N ARG A 284 23.75 -10.13 -0.22
CA ARG A 284 23.49 -9.11 -1.25
C ARG A 284 22.08 -9.24 -1.81
N THR A 285 21.64 -10.47 -2.07
CA THR A 285 20.29 -10.76 -2.56
C THR A 285 19.22 -10.37 -1.54
N LEU A 286 19.41 -10.70 -0.25
CA LEU A 286 18.46 -10.36 0.82
C LEU A 286 18.30 -8.85 1.02
N ILE A 287 19.38 -8.07 0.88
CA ILE A 287 19.38 -6.64 1.20
C ILE A 287 19.33 -5.73 -0.04
N TYR A 288 19.16 -6.28 -1.24
CA TYR A 288 19.23 -5.53 -2.50
C TYR A 288 18.31 -4.29 -2.54
N THR A 289 17.15 -4.33 -1.89
CA THR A 289 16.18 -3.21 -1.83
C THR A 289 16.32 -2.34 -0.59
N GLN A 290 17.22 -2.68 0.31
CA GLN A 290 17.35 -2.03 1.62
C GLN A 290 18.39 -0.92 1.57
N THR A 291 17.96 0.30 1.92
CA THR A 291 18.83 1.48 1.93
C THR A 291 19.39 1.78 3.33
N LYS A 292 18.77 1.23 4.37
CA LYS A 292 19.13 1.49 5.78
C LYS A 292 19.88 0.30 6.36
N ALA A 293 21.11 0.54 6.83
CA ALA A 293 21.96 -0.50 7.43
C ALA A 293 21.27 -1.30 8.56
N ASN A 294 20.48 -0.64 9.41
CA ASN A 294 19.75 -1.33 10.49
C ASN A 294 18.72 -2.33 9.95
N THR A 295 18.07 -1.98 8.84
CA THR A 295 17.11 -2.87 8.17
C THR A 295 17.85 -4.01 7.47
N CYS A 296 18.97 -3.72 6.79
CA CYS A 296 19.83 -4.76 6.19
C CYS A 296 20.25 -5.80 7.23
N ILE A 297 20.77 -5.36 8.39
CA ILE A 297 21.18 -6.24 9.48
C ILE A 297 19.99 -7.05 9.98
N ALA A 298 18.83 -6.41 10.21
CA ALA A 298 17.65 -7.13 10.67
C ALA A 298 17.19 -8.21 9.68
N THR A 299 17.18 -7.91 8.38
CA THR A 299 16.83 -8.86 7.32
C THR A 299 17.81 -10.03 7.26
N ILE A 300 19.11 -9.75 7.22
CA ILE A 300 20.14 -10.80 7.18
C ILE A 300 20.04 -11.68 8.42
N MET A 301 20.10 -11.09 9.61
CA MET A 301 20.17 -11.86 10.85
C MET A 301 18.91 -12.69 11.11
N THR A 302 17.73 -12.18 10.73
CA THR A 302 16.46 -12.94 10.86
C THR A 302 16.38 -14.10 9.88
N ALA A 303 17.02 -13.98 8.72
CA ALA A 303 17.07 -15.04 7.71
C ALA A 303 18.14 -16.09 8.02
N THR A 304 19.21 -15.73 8.73
CA THR A 304 20.36 -16.62 8.99
C THR A 304 20.31 -17.32 10.34
N LEU A 305 19.78 -16.69 11.38
CA LEU A 305 19.84 -17.22 12.75
C LEU A 305 18.46 -17.49 13.33
N SER A 306 18.33 -18.60 14.04
CA SER A 306 17.19 -18.84 14.91
C SER A 306 17.24 -17.94 16.17
N LYS A 307 16.09 -17.78 16.83
CA LYS A 307 16.00 -17.02 18.09
C LYS A 307 16.90 -17.61 19.18
N GLU A 308 17.10 -18.93 19.17
CA GLU A 308 17.93 -19.62 20.16
C GLU A 308 19.41 -19.25 20.03
N ILE A 309 19.91 -19.17 18.80
CA ILE A 309 21.28 -18.74 18.52
C ILE A 309 21.44 -17.25 18.80
N GLU A 310 20.47 -16.41 18.40
CA GLU A 310 20.50 -14.96 18.69
C GLU A 310 20.68 -14.67 20.20
N LEU A 311 20.11 -15.49 21.08
CA LEU A 311 20.22 -15.33 22.53
C LEU A 311 21.60 -15.71 23.06
N LYS A 312 22.27 -16.71 22.45
CA LYS A 312 23.61 -17.19 22.86
C LYS A 312 24.75 -16.26 22.43
N TYR A 313 24.55 -15.45 21.40
CA TYR A 313 25.60 -14.61 20.82
C TYR A 313 25.43 -13.12 21.14
N SER A 314 26.56 -12.41 21.14
CA SER A 314 26.63 -10.94 21.12
C SER A 314 27.80 -10.50 20.25
N GLY A 315 27.75 -9.30 19.67
CA GLY A 315 28.84 -8.86 18.78
C GLY A 315 30.17 -8.54 19.47
N PHE A 316 30.24 -8.57 20.82
CA PHE A 316 31.50 -8.41 21.58
C PHE A 316 31.73 -9.50 22.64
N GLY A 317 30.88 -10.52 22.74
CA GLY A 317 30.95 -11.52 23.82
C GLY A 317 30.62 -11.00 25.23
N ARG A 318 29.84 -9.91 25.36
CA ARG A 318 29.49 -9.33 26.68
C ARG A 318 28.42 -10.17 27.36
N SER A 319 28.57 -10.38 28.68
CA SER A 319 27.53 -10.97 29.51
C SER A 319 26.30 -10.05 29.56
N VAL A 320 25.10 -10.62 29.36
CA VAL A 320 23.83 -9.90 29.46
C VAL A 320 22.92 -10.69 30.38
N GLY A 321 22.55 -10.13 31.52
CA GLY A 321 21.70 -10.81 32.51
C GLY A 321 22.37 -12.02 33.18
N GLY A 322 23.69 -11.98 33.40
CA GLY A 322 24.44 -13.03 34.08
C GLY A 322 24.86 -14.21 33.21
N THR A 323 24.35 -14.30 31.97
CA THR A 323 24.78 -15.34 31.01
C THR A 323 25.89 -14.79 30.12
N ALA A 324 27.06 -15.43 30.13
CA ALA A 324 28.15 -15.13 29.21
C ALA A 324 27.73 -15.47 27.77
N LYS A 325 27.87 -14.50 26.85
CA LYS A 325 27.51 -14.68 25.44
C LYS A 325 28.75 -14.93 24.59
N LYS A 326 28.62 -15.75 23.55
CA LYS A 326 29.68 -15.97 22.55
C LYS A 326 29.85 -14.74 21.65
N ASN A 327 31.03 -14.59 21.07
CA ASN A 327 31.37 -13.43 20.23
C ASN A 327 31.02 -13.67 18.77
N PHE A 328 30.24 -12.78 18.17
CA PHE A 328 29.86 -12.82 16.75
C PHE A 328 30.87 -12.04 15.89
N LYS A 329 32.10 -12.57 15.75
CA LYS A 329 33.19 -11.90 15.03
C LYS A 329 33.36 -12.39 13.59
N LYS A 330 33.32 -13.70 13.35
CA LYS A 330 33.76 -14.29 12.07
C LYS A 330 32.84 -13.99 10.89
N LEU A 331 31.52 -13.90 11.12
CA LEU A 331 30.56 -13.52 10.06
C LEU A 331 30.67 -12.06 9.58
N GLY A 332 31.44 -11.20 10.26
CA GLY A 332 31.59 -9.77 9.94
C GLY A 332 32.98 -9.36 9.44
N GLU A 333 33.92 -10.30 9.33
CA GLU A 333 35.29 -10.01 8.91
C GLU A 333 35.32 -9.58 7.43
N GLY A 334 35.94 -8.44 7.15
CA GLY A 334 36.01 -7.81 5.82
C GLY A 334 34.97 -6.71 5.53
N LEU A 335 34.01 -6.49 6.43
CA LEU A 335 33.10 -5.34 6.36
C LEU A 335 33.63 -4.19 7.24
N GLU A 336 34.66 -3.48 6.76
CA GLU A 336 35.25 -2.31 7.43
C GLU A 336 34.23 -1.17 7.61
N THR A 337 33.42 -1.24 8.65
CA THR A 337 32.77 -0.06 9.20
C THR A 337 32.74 -0.20 10.72
N GLN A 338 33.43 0.69 11.42
CA GLN A 338 33.48 0.76 12.89
C GLN A 338 32.06 0.77 13.54
N ASN A 339 31.02 1.05 12.76
CA ASN A 339 29.63 1.06 13.18
C ASN A 339 28.85 -0.26 12.99
N LEU A 340 29.31 -1.20 12.14
CA LEU A 340 28.53 -2.41 11.83
C LEU A 340 28.49 -3.38 13.01
N GLN A 341 29.64 -3.69 13.62
CA GLN A 341 29.71 -4.59 14.77
C GLN A 341 28.92 -4.05 15.97
N SER A 342 28.93 -2.73 16.18
CA SER A 342 28.10 -2.05 17.18
C SER A 342 26.61 -2.20 16.87
N LYS A 343 26.18 -2.05 15.61
CA LYS A 343 24.79 -2.24 15.19
C LYS A 343 24.33 -3.69 15.30
N ILE A 344 25.16 -4.66 14.90
CA ILE A 344 24.90 -6.10 15.08
C ILE A 344 24.79 -6.42 16.58
N SER A 345 25.70 -5.88 17.41
CA SER A 345 25.64 -6.06 18.86
C SER A 345 24.34 -5.52 19.46
N LYS A 346 23.95 -4.29 19.09
CA LYS A 346 22.67 -3.69 19.52
C LYS A 346 21.48 -4.52 19.06
N TRP A 347 21.54 -5.06 17.84
CA TRP A 347 20.51 -5.94 17.31
C TRP A 347 20.43 -7.23 18.13
N LEU A 348 21.52 -7.96 18.36
CA LEU A 348 21.55 -9.19 19.16
C LEU A 348 21.12 -8.96 20.63
N ALA A 349 21.47 -7.82 21.22
CA ALA A 349 21.02 -7.47 22.58
C ALA A 349 19.49 -7.37 22.69
N GLY A 350 18.82 -6.94 21.61
CA GLY A 350 17.36 -6.87 21.54
C GLY A 350 16.66 -8.21 21.28
N ALA A 351 17.38 -9.33 21.12
CA ALA A 351 16.80 -10.63 20.79
C ALA A 351 15.71 -11.08 21.77
N LYS A 352 15.89 -10.80 23.07
CA LYS A 352 14.91 -11.13 24.13
C LYS A 352 13.56 -10.41 23.95
N ASP A 353 13.58 -9.19 23.41
CA ASP A 353 12.38 -8.36 23.24
C ASP A 353 11.70 -8.54 21.88
N ARG A 354 12.38 -9.20 20.93
CA ARG A 354 11.81 -9.56 19.63
C ARG A 354 10.86 -10.75 19.75
N LYS A 355 9.91 -10.84 18.82
CA LYS A 355 8.91 -11.93 18.72
C LYS A 355 8.10 -12.11 20.01
N GLY A 356 7.59 -11.02 20.58
CA GLY A 356 6.60 -11.08 21.68
C GLY A 356 7.16 -10.99 23.10
N GLY A 357 8.47 -11.14 23.31
CA GLY A 357 9.06 -11.18 24.66
C GLY A 357 8.89 -9.91 25.49
N ARG A 358 8.57 -8.75 24.87
CA ARG A 358 8.20 -7.52 25.61
C ARG A 358 6.84 -7.62 26.32
N LYS A 359 5.94 -8.49 25.85
CA LYS A 359 4.62 -8.73 26.47
C LYS A 359 4.66 -9.77 27.59
N GLU A 360 5.75 -10.54 27.68
CA GLU A 360 5.95 -11.63 28.64
C GLU A 360 6.72 -11.18 29.90
N ARG A 361 7.07 -9.88 30.00
CA ARG A 361 7.79 -9.29 31.13
C ARG A 361 6.87 -8.59 32.12
#